data_AF-A0A2N5W186-F1
#
_entry.id   AF-A0A2N5W186-F1
#
_cell.length_a   1.000
_cell.length_b   1.000
_cell.length_c   1.000
_cell.angle_alpha   90.00
_cell.angle_beta   90.00
_cell.angle_gamma   90.00
#
_symmetry.space_group_name_H-M   'P 1'
#
loop_
_entity.id
_entity.type
_entity.pdbx_description
1 polymer ?
#
loop_
_entity_poly.entity_id
_entity_poly.type
_entity_poly.pdbx_seq_one_letter_code
_entity_poly.pdbx_strand_id
1 'polypeptide(L)'
;MASSFLVIIVHFALLFTQSSASTAPHVLERRDPAMSTSLSGTYAPVYDKCPAHFFLREPNKLINGMAELSQVERDYVNQKAQRSIDPWRKYLQNVKLKDFDIESFLSQAETRGGLAGDNLPNFGLALSGGGARALCLSGSILQAFDGSNPRANAAKVGGILQLSNYAVGVSGASWLLGAWGTSNFPPISSLTPKWRLSEQNDVWDWNVAKHYRTIYKIVKKKKQAGFPTNVVDFWGRLLSRLFIDDPSKEDPYQGEGVLWSSIAETSSYKNREVPYVIAIATSRPGIKQDFTPYSPIYEFSAEEFGVFHPRLNASIPMQYLGSPQKLNGGYGTCVRGYDNAGFIMGLSSNIYSMVDSPNDRKPLPLKVIDKFTDDDNFEGKVPNTFQQLGQESTNDGPGFQDNMLDTLLMADCGFINESIPIYPLLQPERKIDAIIAVDASSDGKNTDPTLLRYPNGTALYSSYSRTLLPLFRGRYMPKIPNSVNGSFTDLGYHKRPTFFGCNDFKAPLIIYLPNYYAVGETNQPTSQTTYTPPKMQEKPRIHSGPRVWHAR
;
A
#
# COMPACT_ATOMS: atom_id res chain seq x y z
N MET A 1 38.18 -50.72 46.53
CA MET A 1 37.47 -50.39 47.79
C MET A 1 37.89 -48.99 48.22
N ALA A 2 36.90 -48.10 48.29
CA ALA A 2 36.83 -46.81 48.99
C ALA A 2 38.05 -45.84 48.95
N SER A 3 38.15 -45.01 47.91
CA SER A 3 38.44 -43.56 48.03
C SER A 3 38.47 -42.86 46.66
N SER A 4 37.32 -42.55 46.07
CA SER A 4 37.25 -41.65 44.88
C SER A 4 35.88 -40.99 44.69
N PHE A 5 35.11 -40.75 45.76
CA PHE A 5 33.74 -40.20 45.65
C PHE A 5 33.54 -38.82 46.28
N LEU A 6 34.60 -38.06 46.59
CA LEU A 6 34.45 -36.77 47.27
C LEU A 6 35.20 -35.57 46.66
N VAL A 7 35.57 -35.62 45.38
CA VAL A 7 36.16 -34.44 44.69
C VAL A 7 35.37 -34.01 43.44
N ILE A 8 34.36 -34.77 43.01
CA ILE A 8 33.57 -34.42 41.81
C ILE A 8 32.35 -33.54 42.13
N ILE A 9 31.97 -33.38 43.40
CA ILE A 9 30.73 -32.65 43.77
C ILE A 9 30.95 -31.12 43.90
N VAL A 10 32.19 -30.63 44.02
CA VAL A 10 32.43 -29.18 44.22
C VAL A 10 32.82 -28.43 42.94
N HIS A 11 33.18 -29.12 41.85
CA HIS A 11 33.43 -28.47 40.54
C HIS A 11 32.24 -28.51 39.57
N PHE A 12 31.16 -29.23 39.90
CA PHE A 12 29.90 -29.19 39.12
C PHE A 12 28.90 -28.13 39.62
N ALA A 13 29.15 -27.50 40.77
CA ALA A 13 28.25 -26.50 41.36
C ALA A 13 28.58 -25.03 41.00
N LEU A 14 29.67 -24.77 40.25
CA LEU A 14 30.11 -23.41 39.90
C LEU A 14 30.19 -23.14 38.38
N LEU A 15 29.66 -24.04 37.54
CA LEU A 15 29.56 -23.86 36.08
C LEU A 15 28.13 -23.69 35.56
N PHE A 16 27.15 -23.45 36.45
CA PHE A 16 25.75 -23.14 36.08
C PHE A 16 25.35 -21.69 36.40
N THR A 17 26.25 -20.74 36.20
CA THR A 17 25.92 -19.30 36.21
C THR A 17 26.38 -18.64 34.91
N GLN A 18 25.88 -19.13 33.76
CA GLN A 18 25.92 -18.37 32.51
C GLN A 18 24.57 -18.44 31.79
N SER A 19 23.90 -17.29 31.78
CA SER A 19 22.89 -16.86 30.81
C SER A 19 21.83 -17.89 30.43
N SER A 20 20.92 -18.18 31.38
CA SER A 20 19.54 -18.41 30.99
C SER A 20 19.02 -17.11 30.36
N ALA A 21 19.11 -17.01 29.04
CA ALA A 21 18.29 -16.07 28.30
C ALA A 21 16.85 -16.29 28.76
N SER A 22 16.30 -15.30 29.47
CA SER A 22 14.90 -15.26 29.84
C SER A 22 14.10 -15.35 28.54
N THR A 23 13.64 -16.55 28.21
CA THR A 23 12.48 -16.72 27.34
C THR A 23 11.30 -16.28 28.19
N ALA A 24 11.11 -14.96 28.28
CA ALA A 24 9.81 -14.43 28.62
C ALA A 24 8.80 -15.19 27.74
N PRO A 25 7.74 -15.79 28.30
CA PRO A 25 6.70 -16.35 27.46
C PRO A 25 6.28 -15.22 26.52
N HIS A 26 6.35 -15.47 25.21
CA HIS A 26 5.66 -14.61 24.26
C HIS A 26 4.20 -14.64 24.69
N VAL A 27 3.77 -13.63 25.45
CA VAL A 27 2.38 -13.31 25.62
C VAL A 27 1.94 -13.01 24.20
N LEU A 28 1.33 -14.00 23.55
CA LEU A 28 0.60 -13.80 22.32
C LEU A 28 -0.56 -12.91 22.71
N GLU A 29 -0.35 -11.59 22.70
CA GLU A 29 -1.43 -10.63 22.82
C GLU A 29 -2.44 -10.99 21.74
N ARG A 30 -3.67 -11.23 22.18
CA ARG A 30 -4.79 -11.53 21.29
C ARG A 30 -5.02 -10.27 20.47
N ARG A 31 -4.56 -10.30 19.21
CA ARG A 31 -4.77 -9.27 18.18
C ARG A 31 -6.20 -8.75 18.20
N ASP A 32 -6.35 -7.46 17.90
CA ASP A 32 -7.66 -6.89 17.61
C ASP A 32 -8.20 -7.48 16.30
N PRO A 33 -9.31 -8.24 16.35
CA PRO A 33 -9.94 -8.76 15.13
C PRO A 33 -10.36 -7.62 14.22
N ALA A 34 -10.41 -7.87 12.92
CA ALA A 34 -10.93 -6.89 11.98
C ALA A 34 -12.38 -6.55 12.33
N MET A 35 -12.67 -5.25 12.41
CA MET A 35 -14.00 -4.78 12.76
C MET A 35 -14.93 -4.89 11.56
N SER A 36 -16.00 -5.67 11.72
CA SER A 36 -17.08 -5.71 10.74
C SER A 36 -18.05 -4.55 10.98
N THR A 37 -17.89 -3.45 10.24
CA THR A 37 -18.70 -2.22 10.40
C THR A 37 -19.70 -1.98 9.26
N SER A 38 -19.84 -2.91 8.31
CA SER A 38 -20.87 -2.84 7.27
C SER A 38 -22.27 -2.80 7.87
N LEU A 39 -23.08 -1.82 7.44
CA LEU A 39 -24.46 -1.66 7.92
C LEU A 39 -25.36 -2.86 7.63
N SER A 40 -25.15 -3.54 6.49
CA SER A 40 -25.92 -4.76 6.17
C SER A 40 -25.43 -5.97 6.96
N GLY A 41 -24.25 -5.90 7.59
CA GLY A 41 -23.55 -7.04 8.16
C GLY A 41 -23.07 -8.05 7.10
N THR A 42 -23.15 -7.70 5.81
CA THR A 42 -22.81 -8.56 4.67
C THR A 42 -21.97 -7.80 3.63
N TYR A 43 -21.57 -8.50 2.56
CA TYR A 43 -20.88 -7.93 1.40
C TYR A 43 -21.74 -6.96 0.57
N ALA A 44 -23.07 -7.03 0.67
CA ALA A 44 -23.95 -6.17 -0.10
C ALA A 44 -23.96 -4.75 0.48
N PRO A 45 -23.70 -3.70 -0.32
CA PRO A 45 -23.89 -2.32 0.08
C PRO A 45 -25.38 -2.02 0.32
N VAL A 46 -25.66 -0.88 0.94
CA VAL A 46 -27.03 -0.40 1.18
C VAL A 46 -27.19 1.03 0.71
N TYR A 47 -28.39 1.35 0.22
CA TYR A 47 -28.81 2.73 0.05
C TYR A 47 -29.15 3.31 1.43
N ASP A 48 -28.62 4.49 1.72
CA ASP A 48 -28.80 5.22 2.97
C ASP A 48 -29.14 6.69 2.67
N LYS A 49 -29.59 7.44 3.67
CA LYS A 49 -29.79 8.88 3.54
C LYS A 49 -28.45 9.59 3.52
N CYS A 50 -28.25 10.49 2.56
CA CYS A 50 -27.07 11.36 2.59
C CYS A 50 -27.08 12.29 3.82
N PRO A 51 -25.91 12.62 4.39
CA PRO A 51 -25.80 13.62 5.45
C PRO A 51 -26.29 14.97 4.94
N ALA A 52 -26.88 15.79 5.82
CA ALA A 52 -27.38 17.12 5.47
C ALA A 52 -26.28 18.03 4.90
N HIS A 53 -25.05 17.85 5.39
CA HIS A 53 -23.85 18.49 4.86
C HIS A 53 -22.92 17.41 4.30
N PHE A 54 -23.09 17.11 3.02
CA PHE A 54 -22.22 16.17 2.32
C PHE A 54 -20.88 16.84 2.00
N PHE A 55 -19.78 16.26 2.49
CA PHE A 55 -18.46 16.72 2.12
C PHE A 55 -18.15 16.33 0.67
N LEU A 56 -17.95 17.34 -0.16
CA LEU A 56 -17.34 17.20 -1.48
C LEU A 56 -16.25 18.26 -1.56
N ARG A 57 -14.99 17.84 -1.70
CA ARG A 57 -13.92 18.79 -1.98
C ARG A 57 -14.24 19.53 -3.27
N GLU A 58 -14.23 20.86 -3.20
CA GLU A 58 -14.57 21.72 -4.34
C GLU A 58 -13.68 21.39 -5.55
N PRO A 59 -14.26 20.95 -6.68
CA PRO A 59 -13.50 20.53 -7.85
C PRO A 59 -12.54 21.60 -8.35
N ASN A 60 -11.25 21.27 -8.39
CA ASN A 60 -10.19 22.14 -8.93
C ASN A 60 -10.00 23.48 -8.22
N LYS A 61 -10.56 23.67 -7.01
CA LYS A 61 -10.27 24.85 -6.21
C LYS A 61 -8.82 24.82 -5.73
N LEU A 62 -8.09 25.88 -6.03
CA LEU A 62 -6.71 26.07 -5.61
C LEU A 62 -6.62 27.25 -4.64
N ILE A 63 -5.90 27.05 -3.54
CA ILE A 63 -5.49 28.08 -2.60
C ILE A 63 -3.98 28.21 -2.72
N ASN A 64 -3.48 29.39 -3.10
CA ASN A 64 -2.04 29.63 -3.35
C ASN A 64 -1.41 28.62 -4.33
N GLY A 65 -2.14 28.25 -5.38
CA GLY A 65 -1.67 27.31 -6.42
C GLY A 65 -1.69 25.83 -6.01
N MET A 66 -2.23 25.53 -4.84
CA MET A 66 -2.31 24.18 -4.26
C MET A 66 -3.76 23.79 -4.05
N ALA A 67 -4.13 22.56 -4.37
CA ALA A 67 -5.44 22.04 -4.01
C ALA A 67 -5.62 21.99 -2.49
N GLU A 68 -6.86 21.99 -2.03
CA GLU A 68 -7.11 21.75 -0.62
C GLU A 68 -7.03 20.24 -0.34
N LEU A 69 -6.19 19.82 0.61
CA LEU A 69 -6.40 18.52 1.27
C LEU A 69 -7.74 18.57 2.00
N SER A 70 -8.37 17.44 2.28
CA SER A 70 -9.55 17.47 3.13
C SER A 70 -9.19 17.87 4.56
N GLN A 71 -10.19 18.31 5.32
CA GLN A 71 -10.00 18.60 6.73
C GLN A 71 -9.50 17.36 7.50
N VAL A 72 -10.01 16.17 7.17
CA VAL A 72 -9.65 14.92 7.84
C VAL A 72 -8.20 14.47 7.57
N GLU A 73 -7.72 14.58 6.32
CA GLU A 73 -6.32 14.28 5.99
C GLU A 73 -5.37 15.30 6.64
N ARG A 74 -5.69 16.60 6.56
CA ARG A 74 -4.91 17.65 7.23
C ARG A 74 -4.80 17.43 8.73
N ASP A 75 -5.93 17.17 9.38
CA ASP A 75 -5.97 16.98 10.82
C ASP A 75 -5.20 15.73 11.25
N TYR A 76 -5.33 14.64 10.49
CA TYR A 76 -4.56 13.42 10.74
C TYR A 76 -3.06 13.70 10.76
N VAL A 77 -2.55 14.31 9.68
CA VAL A 77 -1.11 14.53 9.50
C VAL A 77 -0.58 15.58 10.47
N ASN A 78 -1.32 16.66 10.71
CA ASN A 78 -0.93 17.67 11.69
C ASN A 78 -0.87 17.11 13.11
N GLN A 79 -1.90 16.35 13.53
CA GLN A 79 -1.93 15.73 14.86
C GLN A 79 -0.82 14.68 15.01
N LYS A 80 -0.54 13.91 13.94
CA LYS A 80 0.58 12.96 13.94
C LYS A 80 1.92 13.67 14.08
N ALA A 81 2.14 14.75 13.33
CA ALA A 81 3.36 15.55 13.40
C ALA A 81 3.58 16.13 14.81
N GLN A 82 2.53 16.67 15.43
CA GLN A 82 2.55 17.16 16.81
C GLN A 82 2.96 16.07 17.81
N ARG A 83 2.50 14.82 17.61
CA ARG A 83 2.84 13.66 18.45
C ARG A 83 4.19 13.03 18.12
N SER A 84 4.88 13.50 17.08
CA SER A 84 6.12 12.88 16.58
C SER A 84 7.41 13.49 17.14
N ILE A 85 7.35 14.54 17.96
CA ILE A 85 8.53 15.21 18.53
C ILE A 85 9.40 14.23 19.34
N ASP A 86 8.81 13.49 20.28
CA ASP A 86 9.53 12.49 21.09
C ASP A 86 10.00 11.29 20.25
N PRO A 87 9.19 10.71 19.34
CA PRO A 87 9.67 9.75 18.36
C PRO A 87 10.88 10.25 17.56
N TRP A 88 10.88 11.51 17.12
CA TRP A 88 12.01 12.12 16.41
C TRP A 88 13.25 12.20 17.29
N ARG A 89 13.11 12.73 18.50
CA ARG A 89 14.20 12.79 19.49
C ARG A 89 14.83 11.42 19.72
N LYS A 90 14.00 10.40 19.99
CA LYS A 90 14.44 9.01 20.21
C LYS A 90 15.17 8.45 18.99
N TYR A 91 14.63 8.66 17.79
CA TYR A 91 15.25 8.18 16.56
C TYR A 91 16.62 8.84 16.32
N LEU A 92 16.71 10.16 16.42
CA LEU A 92 17.95 10.91 16.21
C LEU A 92 19.04 10.54 17.23
N GLN A 93 18.66 10.33 18.49
CA GLN A 93 19.56 9.81 19.54
C GLN A 93 20.10 8.42 19.20
N ASN A 94 19.28 7.56 18.58
CA ASN A 94 19.69 6.21 18.18
C ASN A 94 20.66 6.23 16.98
N VAL A 95 20.41 7.10 15.99
CA VAL A 95 21.25 7.17 14.78
C VAL A 95 22.67 7.63 15.11
N LYS A 96 22.84 8.54 16.09
CA LYS A 96 24.13 9.14 16.49
C LYS A 96 24.84 9.83 15.32
N LEU A 97 24.13 10.76 14.68
CA LEU A 97 24.69 11.58 13.62
C LEU A 97 25.87 12.41 14.15
N LYS A 98 26.97 12.42 13.40
CA LYS A 98 28.14 13.23 13.73
C LYS A 98 27.82 14.70 13.44
N ASP A 99 28.28 15.61 14.32
CA ASP A 99 28.17 17.06 14.13
C ASP A 99 26.70 17.54 13.96
N PHE A 100 25.75 16.85 14.60
CA PHE A 100 24.31 17.16 14.55
C PHE A 100 23.76 17.42 15.97
N ASP A 101 23.18 18.60 16.18
CA ASP A 101 22.55 19.00 17.44
C ASP A 101 21.04 18.70 17.39
N ILE A 102 20.62 17.71 18.19
CA ILE A 102 19.23 17.25 18.26
C ILE A 102 18.33 18.32 18.88
N GLU A 103 18.79 19.02 19.92
CA GLU A 103 17.97 20.02 20.61
C GLU A 103 17.78 21.25 19.72
N SER A 104 18.85 21.68 19.03
CA SER A 104 18.73 22.75 18.03
C SER A 104 17.75 22.39 16.92
N PHE A 105 17.82 21.17 16.39
CA PHE A 105 16.90 20.68 15.35
C PHE A 105 15.44 20.66 15.79
N LEU A 106 15.15 20.20 17.01
CA LEU A 106 13.77 20.07 17.52
C LEU A 106 13.20 21.36 18.13
N SER A 107 14.03 22.37 18.39
CA SER A 107 13.65 23.60 19.08
C SER A 107 12.40 24.29 18.49
N GLN A 108 12.26 24.35 17.17
CA GLN A 108 11.07 24.93 16.53
C GLN A 108 9.82 24.07 16.71
N ALA A 109 9.94 22.75 16.63
CA ALA A 109 8.83 21.83 16.81
C ALA A 109 8.35 21.82 18.28
N GLU A 110 9.27 21.97 19.23
CA GLU A 110 8.95 22.05 20.66
C GLU A 110 8.25 23.36 21.04
N THR A 111 8.62 24.46 20.40
CA THR A 111 8.05 25.79 20.68
C THR A 111 6.74 26.04 19.94
N ARG A 112 6.62 25.60 18.68
CA ARG A 112 5.45 25.87 17.81
C ARG A 112 4.51 24.67 17.65
N GLY A 113 4.87 23.51 18.21
CA GLY A 113 4.26 22.23 17.88
C GLY A 113 4.84 21.63 16.58
N GLY A 114 4.86 20.30 16.48
CA GLY A 114 5.36 19.60 15.31
C GLY A 114 4.47 19.81 14.07
N LEU A 115 5.08 20.22 12.96
CA LEU A 115 4.44 20.54 11.69
C LEU A 115 5.21 19.82 10.56
N ALA A 116 4.55 18.84 9.95
CA ALA A 116 5.12 18.04 8.86
C ALA A 116 5.44 18.92 7.64
N GLY A 117 6.68 18.86 7.17
CA GLY A 117 7.15 19.61 6.00
C GLY A 117 7.35 21.11 6.28
N ASP A 118 7.38 21.51 7.55
CA ASP A 118 7.75 22.88 7.99
C ASP A 118 8.90 22.81 9.00
N ASN A 119 8.64 22.28 10.20
CA ASN A 119 9.66 22.18 11.26
C ASN A 119 10.04 20.74 11.63
N LEU A 120 9.35 19.74 11.05
CA LEU A 120 9.71 18.33 11.13
C LEU A 120 9.64 17.72 9.72
N PRO A 121 10.62 16.88 9.32
CA PRO A 121 10.61 16.23 8.02
C PRO A 121 9.36 15.36 7.81
N ASN A 122 8.83 15.39 6.60
CA ASN A 122 7.63 14.66 6.21
C ASN A 122 7.97 13.53 5.24
N PHE A 123 7.81 12.29 5.71
CA PHE A 123 8.09 11.09 4.92
C PHE A 123 6.82 10.42 4.38
N GLY A 124 6.91 9.96 3.13
CA GLY A 124 5.96 9.03 2.55
C GLY A 124 6.62 7.69 2.19
N LEU A 125 5.91 6.60 2.43
CA LEU A 125 6.29 5.25 1.96
C LEU A 125 5.52 4.95 0.67
N ALA A 126 6.23 4.70 -0.44
CA ALA A 126 5.63 4.24 -1.69
C ALA A 126 5.92 2.75 -1.87
N LEU A 127 4.89 1.92 -1.74
CA LEU A 127 4.98 0.46 -1.71
C LEU A 127 4.46 -0.11 -3.04
N SER A 128 5.34 -0.73 -3.80
CA SER A 128 5.04 -1.16 -5.18
C SER A 128 4.06 -2.32 -5.29
N GLY A 129 3.57 -2.53 -6.51
CA GLY A 129 2.84 -3.72 -6.92
C GLY A 129 3.73 -4.91 -7.28
N GLY A 130 3.12 -6.07 -7.52
CA GLY A 130 3.84 -7.33 -7.78
C GLY A 130 3.31 -8.55 -7.03
N GLY A 131 2.01 -8.57 -6.72
CA GLY A 131 1.36 -9.68 -6.04
C GLY A 131 1.95 -9.99 -4.66
N ALA A 132 1.95 -11.27 -4.29
CA ALA A 132 2.42 -11.73 -2.98
C ALA A 132 3.92 -11.43 -2.75
N ARG A 133 4.75 -11.37 -3.81
CA ARG A 133 6.16 -10.92 -3.71
C ARG A 133 6.23 -9.50 -3.15
N ALA A 134 5.45 -8.59 -3.72
CA ALA A 134 5.44 -7.19 -3.30
C ALA A 134 4.87 -7.01 -1.88
N LEU A 135 3.85 -7.78 -1.53
CA LEU A 135 3.32 -7.86 -0.17
C LEU A 135 4.41 -8.28 0.82
N CYS A 136 5.13 -9.38 0.55
CA CYS A 136 6.18 -9.88 1.42
C CYS A 136 7.36 -8.91 1.54
N LEU A 137 7.84 -8.37 0.41
CA LEU A 137 8.94 -7.41 0.42
C LEU A 137 8.56 -6.16 1.19
N SER A 138 7.43 -5.54 0.87
CA SER A 138 6.96 -4.33 1.55
C SER A 138 6.77 -4.60 3.05
N GLY A 139 6.18 -5.74 3.41
CA GLY A 139 6.02 -6.15 4.81
C GLY A 139 7.37 -6.27 5.54
N SER A 140 8.38 -6.84 4.88
CA SER A 140 9.72 -6.96 5.45
C SER A 140 10.39 -5.60 5.67
N ILE A 141 10.18 -4.64 4.76
CA ILE A 141 10.69 -3.26 4.91
C ILE A 141 9.97 -2.53 6.05
N LEU A 142 8.64 -2.63 6.15
CA LEU A 142 7.89 -2.05 7.27
C LEU A 142 8.37 -2.64 8.61
N GLN A 143 8.60 -3.97 8.67
CA GLN A 143 9.16 -4.62 9.86
C GLN A 143 10.59 -4.17 10.17
N ALA A 144 11.41 -3.88 9.16
CA ALA A 144 12.77 -3.38 9.33
C ALA A 144 12.81 -1.92 9.80
N PHE A 145 11.73 -1.17 9.58
CA PHE A 145 11.57 0.22 10.04
C PHE A 145 10.80 0.37 11.34
N ASP A 146 10.22 -0.71 11.85
CA ASP A 146 9.43 -0.70 13.08
C ASP A 146 10.34 -0.51 14.32
N GLY A 147 10.12 0.58 15.06
CA GLY A 147 10.82 0.86 16.31
C GLY A 147 10.54 -0.11 17.46
N SER A 148 9.51 -0.96 17.35
CA SER A 148 9.28 -2.06 18.29
C SER A 148 10.23 -3.24 18.07
N ASN A 149 10.83 -3.35 16.88
CA ASN A 149 11.72 -4.44 16.51
C ASN A 149 13.15 -4.18 17.02
N PRO A 150 13.69 -5.01 17.95
CA PRO A 150 15.04 -4.79 18.48
C PRO A 150 16.14 -4.82 17.41
N ARG A 151 15.97 -5.62 16.34
CA ARG A 151 16.94 -5.68 15.24
C ARG A 151 16.93 -4.41 14.40
N ALA A 152 15.76 -3.81 14.20
CA ALA A 152 15.62 -2.52 13.51
C ALA A 152 16.32 -1.40 14.29
N ASN A 153 16.12 -1.37 15.62
CA ASN A 153 16.79 -0.42 16.49
C ASN A 153 18.31 -0.60 16.49
N ALA A 154 18.81 -1.84 16.58
CA ALA A 154 20.24 -2.14 16.48
C ALA A 154 20.84 -1.73 15.12
N ALA A 155 20.06 -1.86 14.04
CA ALA A 155 20.42 -1.41 12.70
C ALA A 155 20.22 0.11 12.48
N LYS A 156 19.75 0.85 13.50
CA LYS A 156 19.50 2.30 13.47
C LYS A 156 18.44 2.78 12.48
N VAL A 157 17.58 1.87 12.02
CA VAL A 157 16.47 2.18 11.09
C VAL A 157 15.10 2.00 11.74
N GLY A 158 15.05 1.44 12.96
CA GLY A 158 13.84 1.35 13.77
C GLY A 158 13.34 2.74 14.17
N GLY A 159 12.05 2.99 13.93
CA GLY A 159 11.39 4.28 14.16
C GLY A 159 10.96 4.97 12.87
N ILE A 160 11.57 4.65 11.71
CA ILE A 160 11.19 5.24 10.42
C ILE A 160 9.71 5.00 10.10
N LEU A 161 9.16 3.83 10.46
CA LEU A 161 7.75 3.52 10.25
C LEU A 161 6.85 4.45 11.06
N GLN A 162 7.16 4.65 12.35
CA GLN A 162 6.41 5.53 13.24
C GLN A 162 6.49 7.00 12.83
N LEU A 163 7.62 7.42 12.26
CA LEU A 163 7.88 8.78 11.76
C LEU A 163 7.29 9.05 10.37
N SER A 164 6.88 8.02 9.63
CA SER A 164 6.28 8.19 8.31
C SER A 164 4.84 8.70 8.45
N ASN A 165 4.49 9.78 7.74
CA ASN A 165 3.13 10.32 7.79
C ASN A 165 2.20 9.67 6.76
N TYR A 166 2.75 9.14 5.67
CA TYR A 166 1.97 8.49 4.60
C TYR A 166 2.53 7.12 4.25
N ALA A 167 1.63 6.19 3.92
CA ALA A 167 1.98 4.92 3.29
C ALA A 167 1.01 4.63 2.17
N VAL A 168 1.53 4.59 0.94
CA VAL A 168 0.74 4.39 -0.27
C VAL A 168 1.11 3.05 -0.88
N GLY A 169 0.10 2.24 -1.20
CA GLY A 169 0.28 0.90 -1.75
C GLY A 169 -0.53 0.70 -3.03
N VAL A 170 0.05 -0.03 -3.98
CA VAL A 170 -0.62 -0.48 -5.21
C VAL A 170 -0.55 -1.99 -5.30
N SER A 171 -1.59 -2.63 -5.85
CA SER A 171 -1.59 -4.06 -6.15
C SER A 171 -1.26 -4.91 -4.92
N GLY A 172 -0.26 -5.79 -4.97
CA GLY A 172 0.20 -6.57 -3.81
C GLY A 172 0.47 -5.76 -2.53
N ALA A 173 0.96 -4.52 -2.63
CA ALA A 173 1.13 -3.68 -1.44
C ALA A 173 -0.20 -3.12 -0.89
N SER A 174 -1.25 -2.98 -1.73
CA SER A 174 -2.59 -2.68 -1.24
C SER A 174 -3.13 -3.81 -0.35
N TRP A 175 -2.76 -5.07 -0.64
CA TRP A 175 -3.15 -6.22 0.17
C TRP A 175 -2.50 -6.17 1.55
N LEU A 176 -1.22 -5.79 1.60
CA LEU A 176 -0.49 -5.55 2.85
C LEU A 176 -1.16 -4.44 3.66
N LEU A 177 -1.40 -3.28 3.07
CA LEU A 177 -1.99 -2.14 3.77
C LEU A 177 -3.42 -2.44 4.24
N GLY A 178 -4.22 -3.16 3.44
CA GLY A 178 -5.53 -3.63 3.86
C GLY A 178 -5.44 -4.60 5.04
N ALA A 179 -4.64 -5.66 4.91
CA ALA A 179 -4.45 -6.66 5.97
C ALA A 179 -3.93 -6.04 7.28
N TRP A 180 -3.00 -5.10 7.18
CA TRP A 180 -2.39 -4.42 8.32
C TRP A 180 -3.37 -3.40 8.94
N GLY A 181 -3.98 -2.56 8.12
CA GLY A 181 -4.85 -1.47 8.55
C GLY A 181 -6.16 -1.96 9.16
N THR A 182 -6.84 -2.95 8.56
CA THR A 182 -8.14 -3.42 9.09
C THR A 182 -8.02 -4.12 10.44
N SER A 183 -6.79 -4.29 10.92
CA SER A 183 -6.40 -5.22 11.96
C SER A 183 -5.71 -4.54 13.12
N ASN A 184 -5.83 -3.22 13.17
CA ASN A 184 -5.17 -2.35 14.12
C ASN A 184 -3.63 -2.44 14.08
N PHE A 185 -3.07 -2.52 12.87
CA PHE A 185 -1.65 -2.31 12.61
C PHE A 185 -0.66 -3.12 13.48
N PRO A 186 -0.87 -4.44 13.68
CA PRO A 186 0.02 -5.22 14.53
C PRO A 186 1.41 -5.34 13.89
N PRO A 187 2.44 -5.77 14.65
CA PRO A 187 3.76 -6.04 14.07
C PRO A 187 3.64 -7.00 12.87
N ILE A 188 4.28 -6.69 11.74
CA ILE A 188 4.13 -7.45 10.47
C ILE A 188 4.44 -8.94 10.65
N SER A 189 5.38 -9.27 11.54
CA SER A 189 5.72 -10.65 11.88
C SER A 189 4.55 -11.48 12.42
N SER A 190 3.53 -10.83 12.98
CA SER A 190 2.30 -11.49 13.47
C SER A 190 1.28 -11.76 12.35
N LEU A 191 1.34 -11.02 11.24
CA LEU A 191 0.43 -11.17 10.11
C LEU A 191 0.87 -12.27 9.15
N THR A 192 2.19 -12.35 8.92
CA THR A 192 2.77 -13.23 7.88
C THR A 192 2.33 -14.69 7.99
N PRO A 193 2.30 -15.32 9.19
CA PRO A 193 1.84 -16.71 9.32
C PRO A 193 0.36 -16.91 8.99
N LYS A 194 -0.47 -15.86 9.08
CA LYS A 194 -1.93 -15.92 8.86
C LYS A 194 -2.33 -15.76 7.40
N TRP A 195 -1.44 -15.26 6.53
CA TRP A 195 -1.74 -15.05 5.12
C TRP A 195 -1.84 -16.34 4.30
N ARG A 196 -1.63 -17.51 4.93
CA ARG A 196 -1.78 -18.85 4.32
C ARG A 196 -1.00 -19.00 3.01
N LEU A 197 0.05 -18.21 2.79
CA LEU A 197 0.82 -18.22 1.54
C LEU A 197 1.55 -19.55 1.30
N SER A 198 1.74 -20.38 2.32
CA SER A 198 2.27 -21.75 2.18
C SER A 198 1.24 -22.78 1.71
N GLU A 199 -0.03 -22.42 1.62
CA GLU A 199 -1.07 -23.28 1.07
C GLU A 199 -1.15 -23.12 -0.45
N GLN A 200 -1.68 -24.14 -1.11
CA GLN A 200 -2.04 -24.11 -2.53
C GLN A 200 -3.17 -23.07 -2.75
N ASN A 201 -2.79 -21.91 -3.27
CA ASN A 201 -3.63 -20.72 -3.42
C ASN A 201 -3.87 -20.32 -4.88
N ASP A 202 -3.45 -21.13 -5.85
CA ASP A 202 -3.79 -20.86 -7.23
C ASP A 202 -5.31 -20.96 -7.42
N VAL A 203 -5.85 -20.19 -8.36
CA VAL A 203 -7.31 -20.08 -8.55
C VAL A 203 -7.95 -21.45 -8.87
N TRP A 204 -7.20 -22.40 -9.42
CA TRP A 204 -7.69 -23.77 -9.71
C TRP A 204 -7.44 -24.76 -8.58
N ASP A 205 -6.64 -24.42 -7.57
CA ASP A 205 -6.36 -25.33 -6.47
C ASP A 205 -7.65 -25.64 -5.71
N TRP A 206 -7.83 -26.91 -5.31
CA TRP A 206 -9.06 -27.34 -4.62
C TRP A 206 -9.34 -26.51 -3.35
N ASN A 207 -8.30 -26.06 -2.66
CA ASN A 207 -8.40 -25.20 -1.48
C ASN A 207 -9.08 -23.84 -1.77
N VAL A 208 -9.04 -23.39 -3.02
CA VAL A 208 -9.69 -22.18 -3.52
C VAL A 208 -11.00 -22.52 -4.22
N ALA A 209 -10.96 -23.45 -5.18
CA ALA A 209 -12.09 -23.83 -6.04
C ALA A 209 -13.30 -24.34 -5.24
N LYS A 210 -13.10 -25.05 -4.12
CA LYS A 210 -14.19 -25.55 -3.26
C LYS A 210 -15.10 -24.42 -2.73
N HIS A 211 -14.61 -23.19 -2.66
CA HIS A 211 -15.36 -22.03 -2.17
C HIS A 211 -16.09 -21.23 -3.26
N TYR A 212 -15.87 -21.55 -4.55
CA TYR A 212 -16.39 -20.76 -5.67
C TYR A 212 -17.91 -20.59 -5.66
N ARG A 213 -18.63 -21.68 -5.37
CA ARG A 213 -20.09 -21.65 -5.27
C ARG A 213 -20.56 -20.72 -4.16
N THR A 214 -19.86 -20.69 -3.03
CA THR A 214 -20.20 -19.82 -1.89
C THR A 214 -19.88 -18.37 -2.24
N ILE A 215 -18.70 -18.08 -2.77
CA ILE A 215 -18.31 -16.73 -3.22
C ILE A 215 -19.30 -16.20 -4.25
N TYR A 216 -19.70 -17.00 -5.24
CA TYR A 216 -20.72 -16.62 -6.21
C TYR A 216 -22.04 -16.22 -5.53
N LYS A 217 -22.50 -16.97 -4.52
CA LYS A 217 -23.71 -16.60 -3.77
C LYS A 217 -23.55 -15.27 -3.03
N ILE A 218 -22.36 -14.98 -2.48
CA ILE A 218 -22.05 -13.74 -1.78
C ILE A 218 -22.11 -12.55 -2.77
N VAL A 219 -21.41 -12.66 -3.90
CA VAL A 219 -21.42 -11.63 -4.95
C VAL A 219 -22.82 -11.44 -5.54
N LYS A 220 -23.57 -12.52 -5.74
CA LYS A 220 -24.96 -12.46 -6.21
C LYS A 220 -25.86 -11.63 -5.29
N LYS A 221 -25.63 -11.62 -3.97
CA LYS A 221 -26.40 -10.75 -3.05
C LYS A 221 -26.16 -9.27 -3.33
N LYS A 222 -24.94 -8.86 -3.69
CA LYS A 222 -24.64 -7.47 -4.12
C LYS A 222 -25.39 -7.12 -5.42
N LYS A 223 -25.42 -8.03 -6.40
CA LYS A 223 -26.23 -7.88 -7.63
C LYS A 223 -27.73 -7.77 -7.32
N GLN A 224 -28.24 -8.59 -6.42
CA GLN A 224 -29.65 -8.56 -5.98
C GLN A 224 -30.00 -7.28 -5.20
N ALA A 225 -29.03 -6.66 -4.53
CA ALA A 225 -29.19 -5.35 -3.89
C ALA A 225 -29.13 -4.18 -4.90
N GLY A 226 -28.97 -4.45 -6.20
CA GLY A 226 -29.01 -3.45 -7.26
C GLY A 226 -27.67 -2.79 -7.58
N PHE A 227 -26.55 -3.33 -7.07
CA PHE A 227 -25.21 -2.82 -7.35
C PHE A 227 -24.52 -3.63 -8.44
N PRO A 228 -23.68 -3.01 -9.28
CA PRO A 228 -22.93 -3.74 -10.30
C PRO A 228 -21.95 -4.72 -9.64
N THR A 229 -21.76 -5.85 -10.29
CA THR A 229 -20.81 -6.89 -9.87
C THR A 229 -19.97 -7.35 -11.05
N ASN A 230 -18.71 -7.66 -10.82
CA ASN A 230 -17.82 -8.19 -11.84
C ASN A 230 -16.76 -9.14 -11.26
N VAL A 231 -15.77 -9.51 -12.07
CA VAL A 231 -14.67 -10.41 -11.66
C VAL A 231 -13.90 -9.89 -10.45
N VAL A 232 -13.82 -8.58 -10.26
CA VAL A 232 -13.09 -7.95 -9.15
C VAL A 232 -13.82 -8.18 -7.83
N ASP A 233 -15.16 -8.29 -7.83
CA ASP A 233 -15.88 -8.74 -6.63
C ASP A 233 -15.45 -10.14 -6.23
N PHE A 234 -15.37 -11.06 -7.19
CA PHE A 234 -14.93 -12.43 -6.94
C PHE A 234 -13.48 -12.48 -6.44
N TRP A 235 -12.58 -11.75 -7.10
CA TRP A 235 -11.17 -11.62 -6.70
C TRP A 235 -11.03 -11.01 -5.31
N GLY A 236 -11.77 -9.94 -5.00
CA GLY A 236 -11.78 -9.30 -3.70
C GLY A 236 -12.22 -10.24 -2.58
N ARG A 237 -13.19 -11.13 -2.84
CA ARG A 237 -13.58 -12.18 -1.88
C ARG A 237 -12.48 -13.22 -1.66
N LEU A 238 -11.73 -13.59 -2.70
CA LEU A 238 -10.57 -14.47 -2.56
C LEU A 238 -9.46 -13.81 -1.73
N LEU A 239 -9.20 -12.53 -1.95
CA LEU A 239 -8.25 -11.75 -1.16
C LEU A 239 -8.69 -11.64 0.30
N SER A 240 -9.98 -11.39 0.58
CA SER A 240 -10.50 -11.34 1.95
C SER A 240 -10.20 -12.62 2.73
N ARG A 241 -10.36 -13.79 2.11
CA ARG A 241 -10.09 -15.10 2.75
C ARG A 241 -8.64 -15.27 3.20
N LEU A 242 -7.70 -14.61 2.51
CA LEU A 242 -6.27 -14.71 2.80
C LEU A 242 -5.81 -13.62 3.77
N PHE A 243 -6.33 -12.41 3.63
CA PHE A 243 -5.69 -11.22 4.20
C PHE A 243 -6.50 -10.53 5.29
N ILE A 244 -7.83 -10.71 5.35
CA ILE A 244 -8.69 -10.08 6.35
C ILE A 244 -8.92 -11.05 7.51
N ASP A 245 -8.52 -10.67 8.72
CA ASP A 245 -8.71 -11.47 9.93
C ASP A 245 -10.02 -11.12 10.62
N ASP A 246 -11.11 -11.74 10.17
CA ASP A 246 -12.44 -11.60 10.77
C ASP A 246 -12.85 -12.92 11.44
N PRO A 247 -12.36 -13.18 12.67
CA PRO A 247 -12.60 -14.45 13.35
C PRO A 247 -14.05 -14.65 13.77
N SER A 248 -14.92 -13.65 13.59
CA SER A 248 -16.37 -13.79 13.80
C SER A 248 -17.06 -14.56 12.66
N LYS A 249 -16.34 -14.81 11.57
CA LYS A 249 -16.84 -15.50 10.37
C LYS A 249 -15.94 -16.68 10.01
N GLU A 250 -16.55 -17.77 9.58
CA GLU A 250 -15.84 -18.92 9.03
C GLU A 250 -15.43 -18.68 7.57
N ASP A 251 -14.36 -19.35 7.11
CA ASP A 251 -13.99 -19.38 5.68
C ASP A 251 -15.14 -19.99 4.84
N PRO A 252 -15.67 -19.33 3.78
CA PRO A 252 -15.15 -18.15 3.07
C PRO A 252 -15.87 -16.82 3.35
N TYR A 253 -16.63 -16.71 4.44
CA TYR A 253 -17.38 -15.51 4.83
C TYR A 253 -16.52 -14.45 5.54
N GLN A 254 -15.23 -14.73 5.78
CA GLN A 254 -14.30 -13.78 6.38
C GLN A 254 -14.27 -12.44 5.63
N GLY A 255 -14.40 -11.34 6.37
CA GLY A 255 -14.31 -9.99 5.81
C GLY A 255 -15.49 -9.60 4.93
N GLU A 256 -16.66 -10.25 5.04
CA GLU A 256 -17.87 -9.82 4.33
C GLU A 256 -18.33 -8.42 4.77
N GLY A 257 -18.25 -8.15 6.07
CA GLY A 257 -18.67 -6.86 6.64
C GLY A 257 -17.53 -5.92 7.01
N VAL A 258 -16.28 -6.27 6.70
CA VAL A 258 -15.11 -5.45 6.97
C VAL A 258 -14.92 -4.43 5.85
N LEU A 259 -14.91 -3.15 6.19
CA LEU A 259 -14.78 -2.05 5.25
C LEU A 259 -13.36 -1.48 5.29
N TRP A 260 -12.94 -0.82 4.22
CA TRP A 260 -11.69 -0.07 4.20
C TRP A 260 -11.80 1.17 5.10
N SER A 261 -12.97 1.81 5.17
CA SER A 261 -13.23 2.87 6.15
C SER A 261 -13.17 2.38 7.61
N SER A 262 -13.31 1.08 7.89
CA SER A 262 -13.14 0.54 9.25
C SER A 262 -11.73 0.76 9.81
N ILE A 263 -10.72 1.03 8.96
CA ILE A 263 -9.35 1.36 9.37
C ILE A 263 -9.35 2.62 10.25
N ALA A 264 -10.19 3.61 9.92
CA ALA A 264 -10.30 4.87 10.66
C ALA A 264 -10.77 4.66 12.10
N GLU A 265 -11.45 3.55 12.37
CA GLU A 265 -12.00 3.21 13.67
C GLU A 265 -10.99 2.52 14.59
N THR A 266 -9.85 2.04 14.06
CA THR A 266 -8.85 1.30 14.83
C THR A 266 -8.09 2.21 15.80
N SER A 267 -7.67 1.68 16.95
CA SER A 267 -7.10 2.50 18.02
C SER A 267 -5.77 3.13 17.61
N SER A 268 -4.86 2.39 16.96
CA SER A 268 -3.58 2.94 16.50
C SER A 268 -3.76 4.03 15.44
N TYR A 269 -4.78 3.93 14.59
CA TYR A 269 -5.09 4.97 13.61
C TYR A 269 -5.66 6.23 14.28
N LYS A 270 -6.60 6.08 15.23
CA LYS A 270 -7.13 7.19 16.03
C LYS A 270 -6.05 7.88 16.87
N ASN A 271 -5.11 7.10 17.40
CA ASN A 271 -3.97 7.60 18.19
C ASN A 271 -2.86 8.24 17.35
N ARG A 272 -2.96 8.18 16.01
CA ARG A 272 -1.95 8.70 15.06
C ARG A 272 -0.59 8.00 15.16
N GLU A 273 -0.57 6.75 15.60
CA GLU A 273 0.66 5.97 15.79
C GLU A 273 1.24 5.45 14.47
N VAL A 274 0.40 5.37 13.45
CA VAL A 274 0.67 4.75 12.14
C VAL A 274 0.62 5.80 11.03
N PRO A 275 1.15 5.52 9.83
CA PRO A 275 0.98 6.42 8.69
C PRO A 275 -0.47 6.47 8.21
N TYR A 276 -0.83 7.58 7.55
CA TYR A 276 -2.06 7.69 6.76
C TYR A 276 -1.97 6.73 5.56
N VAL A 277 -2.76 5.66 5.59
CA VAL A 277 -2.71 4.58 4.58
C VAL A 277 -3.60 4.88 3.39
N ILE A 278 -3.05 4.66 2.19
CA ILE A 278 -3.73 4.90 0.91
C ILE A 278 -3.50 3.68 0.00
N ALA A 279 -4.57 3.10 -0.54
CA ALA A 279 -4.48 2.24 -1.71
C ALA A 279 -4.77 3.05 -2.98
N ILE A 280 -4.19 2.68 -4.13
CA ILE A 280 -4.49 3.34 -5.40
C ILE A 280 -4.97 2.39 -6.49
N ALA A 281 -5.81 2.92 -7.38
CA ALA A 281 -6.17 2.29 -8.65
C ALA A 281 -6.26 3.36 -9.75
N THR A 282 -6.12 2.95 -11.01
CA THR A 282 -6.42 3.81 -12.16
C THR A 282 -7.80 3.46 -12.71
N SER A 283 -8.22 4.17 -13.75
CA SER A 283 -9.48 3.91 -14.43
C SER A 283 -9.25 3.88 -15.94
N ARG A 284 -9.82 2.88 -16.59
CA ARG A 284 -9.73 2.70 -18.03
C ARG A 284 -10.65 3.74 -18.71
N PRO A 285 -10.17 4.44 -19.76
CA PRO A 285 -10.96 5.47 -20.44
C PRO A 285 -12.29 4.97 -21.01
N GLY A 286 -12.36 3.69 -21.37
CA GLY A 286 -13.56 3.01 -21.81
C GLY A 286 -13.29 1.53 -21.99
N ILE A 287 -14.34 0.72 -22.09
CA ILE A 287 -14.22 -0.74 -22.28
C ILE A 287 -13.34 -1.01 -23.51
N LYS A 288 -12.30 -1.85 -23.35
CA LYS A 288 -11.33 -2.22 -24.40
C LYS A 288 -10.56 -1.04 -25.01
N GLN A 289 -10.52 0.11 -24.35
CA GLN A 289 -9.66 1.23 -24.73
C GLN A 289 -8.34 1.16 -23.97
N ASP A 290 -7.25 1.51 -24.65
CA ASP A 290 -5.91 1.52 -24.04
C ASP A 290 -5.80 2.64 -22.99
N PHE A 291 -5.04 2.36 -21.93
CA PHE A 291 -4.69 3.39 -20.97
C PHE A 291 -3.83 4.47 -21.63
N THR A 292 -3.90 5.68 -21.07
CA THR A 292 -3.11 6.81 -21.55
C THR A 292 -2.15 7.28 -20.46
N PRO A 293 -1.08 8.02 -20.80
CA PRO A 293 -0.25 8.68 -19.80
C PRO A 293 -1.01 9.70 -18.91
N TYR A 294 -2.25 10.05 -19.30
CA TYR A 294 -3.14 10.96 -18.59
C TYR A 294 -4.21 10.24 -17.79
N SER A 295 -4.24 8.90 -17.79
CA SER A 295 -5.24 8.15 -17.03
C SER A 295 -5.16 8.49 -15.54
N PRO A 296 -6.30 8.75 -14.89
CA PRO A 296 -6.34 9.25 -13.51
C PRO A 296 -5.87 8.20 -12.52
N ILE A 297 -5.38 8.66 -11.37
CA ILE A 297 -5.06 7.82 -10.23
C ILE A 297 -6.06 8.17 -9.13
N TYR A 298 -6.88 7.19 -8.76
CA TYR A 298 -7.81 7.28 -7.65
C TYR A 298 -7.15 6.78 -6.37
N GLU A 299 -7.42 7.47 -5.28
CA GLU A 299 -6.89 7.20 -3.95
C GLU A 299 -8.01 6.73 -3.02
N PHE A 300 -7.74 5.64 -2.31
CA PHE A 300 -8.62 5.02 -1.32
C PHE A 300 -7.92 5.08 0.03
N SER A 301 -8.17 6.13 0.81
CA SER A 301 -7.72 6.19 2.19
C SER A 301 -8.79 5.64 3.13
N ALA A 302 -8.48 5.52 4.42
CA ALA A 302 -9.48 5.16 5.43
C ALA A 302 -10.60 6.21 5.55
N GLU A 303 -10.31 7.46 5.16
CA GLU A 303 -11.20 8.61 5.37
C GLU A 303 -11.91 9.03 4.09
N GLU A 304 -11.25 8.88 2.94
CA GLU A 304 -11.70 9.47 1.68
C GLU A 304 -11.45 8.59 0.46
N PHE A 305 -12.36 8.73 -0.50
CA PHE A 305 -12.15 8.34 -1.88
C PHE A 305 -12.01 9.60 -2.74
N GLY A 306 -10.95 9.67 -3.54
CA GLY A 306 -10.70 10.89 -4.32
C GLY A 306 -9.73 10.71 -5.46
N VAL A 307 -9.52 11.82 -6.18
CA VAL A 307 -8.59 11.94 -7.29
C VAL A 307 -7.84 13.27 -7.18
N PHE A 308 -6.52 13.20 -7.34
CA PHE A 308 -5.66 14.37 -7.49
C PHE A 308 -5.16 14.44 -8.94
N HIS A 309 -5.97 14.98 -9.85
CA HIS A 309 -5.61 15.14 -11.25
C HIS A 309 -5.55 16.63 -11.64
N PRO A 310 -4.64 17.07 -12.54
CA PRO A 310 -4.58 18.48 -12.95
C PRO A 310 -5.88 19.02 -13.58
N ARG A 311 -6.76 18.13 -14.06
CA ARG A 311 -8.09 18.46 -14.61
C ARG A 311 -9.25 18.16 -13.65
N LEU A 312 -9.00 17.48 -12.55
CA LEU A 312 -10.00 17.20 -11.52
C LEU A 312 -9.33 16.91 -10.19
N ASN A 313 -9.54 17.80 -9.23
CA ASN A 313 -9.19 17.58 -7.84
C ASN A 313 -10.47 17.51 -6.99
N ALA A 314 -10.91 16.30 -6.64
CA ALA A 314 -12.15 16.06 -5.92
C ALA A 314 -12.02 14.87 -4.98
N SER A 315 -12.79 14.85 -3.90
CA SER A 315 -12.89 13.73 -2.96
C SER A 315 -14.23 13.75 -2.23
N ILE A 316 -14.63 12.58 -1.74
CA ILE A 316 -15.78 12.35 -0.87
C ILE A 316 -15.33 11.49 0.32
N PRO A 317 -16.09 11.45 1.44
CA PRO A 317 -15.81 10.53 2.53
C PRO A 317 -15.88 9.08 2.03
N MET A 318 -14.92 8.25 2.41
CA MET A 318 -14.77 6.87 1.93
C MET A 318 -16.01 6.02 2.20
N GLN A 319 -16.68 6.25 3.33
CA GLN A 319 -17.91 5.54 3.69
C GLN A 319 -19.06 5.74 2.70
N TYR A 320 -18.97 6.72 1.81
CA TYR A 320 -19.96 7.01 0.76
C TYR A 320 -19.50 6.59 -0.64
N LEU A 321 -18.40 5.82 -0.76
CA LEU A 321 -17.99 5.21 -2.02
C LEU A 321 -19.17 4.47 -2.67
N GLY A 322 -19.26 4.55 -4.00
CA GLY A 322 -20.33 3.93 -4.78
C GLY A 322 -21.65 4.71 -4.81
N SER A 323 -21.69 5.89 -4.18
CA SER A 323 -22.81 6.81 -4.32
C SER A 323 -22.89 7.39 -5.75
N PRO A 324 -24.10 7.68 -6.26
CA PRO A 324 -24.27 8.22 -7.61
C PRO A 324 -23.75 9.67 -7.73
N GLN A 325 -23.76 10.20 -8.95
CA GLN A 325 -23.44 11.59 -9.24
C GLN A 325 -24.38 12.61 -8.56
N LYS A 326 -23.97 13.89 -8.52
CA LYS A 326 -24.77 15.03 -8.03
C LYS A 326 -25.21 14.95 -6.56
N LEU A 327 -24.34 14.45 -5.69
CA LEU A 327 -24.58 14.43 -4.22
C LEU A 327 -24.68 15.85 -3.62
N ASN A 328 -24.09 16.85 -4.29
CA ASN A 328 -24.16 18.25 -3.89
C ASN A 328 -25.41 18.94 -4.49
N GLY A 329 -26.60 18.57 -4.01
CA GLY A 329 -27.84 19.32 -4.27
C GLY A 329 -28.94 18.63 -5.10
N GLY A 330 -28.83 17.33 -5.41
CA GLY A 330 -29.83 16.63 -6.23
C GLY A 330 -30.43 15.34 -5.65
N TYR A 331 -29.71 14.61 -4.78
CA TYR A 331 -30.16 13.31 -4.27
C TYR A 331 -30.06 13.23 -2.75
N GLY A 332 -31.13 12.73 -2.13
CA GLY A 332 -31.16 12.41 -0.69
C GLY A 332 -30.59 11.02 -0.35
N THR A 333 -30.08 10.28 -1.34
CA THR A 333 -29.66 8.88 -1.18
C THR A 333 -28.19 8.70 -1.50
N CYS A 334 -27.45 8.21 -0.51
CA CYS A 334 -26.05 7.81 -0.58
C CYS A 334 -25.95 6.29 -0.51
N VAL A 335 -24.77 5.74 -0.76
CA VAL A 335 -24.47 4.32 -0.61
C VAL A 335 -23.49 4.13 0.53
N ARG A 336 -23.66 3.09 1.33
CA ARG A 336 -22.72 2.70 2.39
C ARG A 336 -22.34 1.22 2.28
N GLY A 337 -21.11 0.91 2.68
CA GLY A 337 -20.56 -0.45 2.64
C GLY A 337 -20.08 -0.92 1.27
N TYR A 338 -19.98 -0.01 0.28
CA TYR A 338 -19.40 -0.31 -1.03
C TYR A 338 -17.89 -0.52 -0.96
N ASP A 339 -17.24 0.10 0.03
CA ASP A 339 -15.83 0.08 0.32
C ASP A 339 -15.37 -1.18 1.08
N ASN A 340 -15.96 -2.35 0.79
CA ASN A 340 -15.49 -3.61 1.37
C ASN A 340 -13.96 -3.74 1.18
N ALA A 341 -13.23 -4.01 2.27
CA ALA A 341 -11.77 -3.97 2.24
C ALA A 341 -11.17 -4.94 1.20
N GLY A 342 -11.77 -6.12 1.06
CA GLY A 342 -11.44 -7.10 0.02
C GLY A 342 -11.62 -6.55 -1.39
N PHE A 343 -12.73 -5.85 -1.62
CA PHE A 343 -13.02 -5.23 -2.90
C PHE A 343 -12.02 -4.12 -3.24
N ILE A 344 -11.68 -3.22 -2.30
CA ILE A 344 -10.66 -2.18 -2.52
C ILE A 344 -9.29 -2.79 -2.88
N MET A 345 -8.86 -3.81 -2.15
CA MET A 345 -7.65 -4.59 -2.48
C MET A 345 -7.75 -5.20 -3.89
N GLY A 346 -8.93 -5.67 -4.29
CA GLY A 346 -9.22 -6.17 -5.62
C GLY A 346 -9.13 -5.09 -6.71
N LEU A 347 -9.73 -3.92 -6.50
CA LEU A 347 -9.69 -2.78 -7.43
C LEU A 347 -8.25 -2.35 -7.74
N SER A 348 -7.38 -2.37 -6.72
CA SER A 348 -5.96 -2.01 -6.84
C SER A 348 -5.10 -3.10 -7.51
N SER A 349 -5.60 -4.33 -7.68
CA SER A 349 -4.78 -5.51 -8.03
C SER A 349 -5.35 -6.43 -9.11
N ASN A 350 -6.34 -5.96 -9.87
CA ASN A 350 -6.97 -6.74 -10.94
C ASN A 350 -6.09 -6.83 -12.20
N ILE A 351 -4.84 -7.27 -12.06
CA ILE A 351 -3.89 -7.50 -13.18
C ILE A 351 -4.42 -8.48 -14.24
N TYR A 352 -5.47 -9.25 -13.92
CA TYR A 352 -6.20 -10.07 -14.89
C TYR A 352 -6.91 -9.21 -15.97
N SER A 353 -7.01 -7.88 -15.83
CA SER A 353 -7.41 -6.97 -16.91
C SER A 353 -6.43 -6.93 -18.09
N MET A 354 -5.23 -7.52 -17.99
CA MET A 354 -4.32 -7.69 -19.13
C MET A 354 -5.01 -8.40 -20.31
N VAL A 355 -5.94 -9.32 -20.01
CA VAL A 355 -6.61 -10.14 -21.04
C VAL A 355 -7.76 -9.44 -21.77
N ASP A 356 -8.05 -8.19 -21.44
CA ASP A 356 -8.97 -7.31 -22.19
C ASP A 356 -8.23 -6.31 -23.11
N SER A 357 -6.90 -6.37 -23.18
CA SER A 357 -6.17 -5.67 -24.22
C SER A 357 -6.59 -6.22 -25.60
N PRO A 358 -6.80 -5.39 -26.64
CA PRO A 358 -7.30 -5.82 -27.96
C PRO A 358 -6.52 -6.98 -28.60
N ASN A 359 -5.28 -7.22 -28.15
CA ASN A 359 -4.32 -8.14 -28.77
C ASN A 359 -4.12 -9.48 -28.02
N ASP A 360 -4.76 -9.71 -26.86
CA ASP A 360 -4.51 -10.92 -26.05
C ASP A 360 -5.64 -11.98 -26.14
N ARG A 361 -5.25 -13.26 -26.20
CA ARG A 361 -6.19 -14.39 -26.18
C ARG A 361 -6.50 -14.80 -24.74
N LYS A 362 -7.78 -14.75 -24.35
CA LYS A 362 -8.26 -15.23 -23.04
C LYS A 362 -7.83 -16.69 -22.76
N PRO A 363 -7.06 -16.98 -21.69
CA PRO A 363 -6.89 -18.32 -21.16
C PRO A 363 -8.26 -18.96 -20.88
N LEU A 364 -8.41 -20.24 -21.24
CA LEU A 364 -9.64 -21.01 -21.07
C LEU A 364 -10.28 -20.96 -19.65
N PRO A 365 -9.53 -20.84 -18.53
CA PRO A 365 -10.11 -20.80 -17.18
C PRO A 365 -10.84 -19.49 -16.81
N LEU A 366 -10.44 -18.33 -17.37
CA LEU A 366 -11.12 -17.05 -17.08
C LEU A 366 -12.54 -17.02 -17.64
N LYS A 367 -12.82 -17.80 -18.70
CA LYS A 367 -14.18 -17.97 -19.24
C LYS A 367 -15.17 -18.59 -18.25
N VAL A 368 -14.67 -19.37 -17.28
CA VAL A 368 -15.52 -19.97 -16.22
C VAL A 368 -15.90 -18.90 -15.20
N ILE A 369 -14.99 -17.96 -14.90
CA ILE A 369 -15.23 -16.83 -13.99
C ILE A 369 -16.11 -15.77 -14.67
N ASP A 370 -15.88 -15.47 -15.96
CA ASP A 370 -16.73 -14.58 -16.78
C ASP A 370 -18.20 -15.06 -16.79
N LYS A 371 -18.42 -16.39 -16.81
CA LYS A 371 -19.75 -17.00 -16.76
C LYS A 371 -20.46 -16.78 -15.41
N PHE A 372 -19.74 -16.40 -14.35
CA PHE A 372 -20.33 -16.11 -13.05
C PHE A 372 -20.68 -14.64 -12.84
N THR A 373 -20.23 -13.73 -13.71
CA THR A 373 -20.43 -12.27 -13.54
C THR A 373 -21.33 -11.64 -14.58
N ASP A 374 -21.68 -12.34 -15.66
CA ASP A 374 -22.45 -11.81 -16.81
C ASP A 374 -21.87 -10.48 -17.35
N ASP A 375 -20.54 -10.35 -17.33
CA ASP A 375 -19.81 -9.13 -17.67
C ASP A 375 -18.70 -9.48 -18.67
N ASP A 376 -18.46 -8.59 -19.63
CA ASP A 376 -17.53 -8.83 -20.73
C ASP A 376 -16.16 -8.15 -20.55
N ASN A 377 -15.98 -7.43 -19.43
CA ASN A 377 -14.74 -6.75 -19.05
C ASN A 377 -14.27 -7.11 -17.62
N PHE A 378 -12.96 -6.96 -17.37
CA PHE A 378 -12.30 -7.31 -16.10
C PHE A 378 -12.07 -6.10 -15.17
N GLU A 379 -12.45 -4.89 -15.57
CA GLU A 379 -12.31 -3.69 -14.74
C GLU A 379 -13.29 -3.67 -13.57
N GLY A 380 -12.84 -3.21 -12.40
CA GLY A 380 -13.67 -2.99 -11.23
C GLY A 380 -14.70 -1.87 -11.46
N LYS A 381 -15.98 -2.10 -11.14
CA LYS A 381 -17.04 -1.12 -11.36
C LYS A 381 -17.28 -0.30 -10.10
N VAL A 382 -17.12 1.01 -10.21
CA VAL A 382 -17.44 1.97 -9.14
C VAL A 382 -18.28 3.10 -9.73
N PRO A 383 -19.51 3.35 -9.24
CA PRO A 383 -20.30 4.52 -9.66
C PRO A 383 -19.49 5.82 -9.61
N ASN A 384 -19.56 6.62 -10.68
CA ASN A 384 -18.77 7.84 -10.78
C ASN A 384 -19.46 9.00 -10.06
N THR A 385 -19.15 9.17 -8.78
CA THR A 385 -19.63 10.32 -8.00
C THR A 385 -19.14 11.67 -8.56
N PHE A 386 -18.02 11.67 -9.30
CA PHE A 386 -17.36 12.88 -9.81
C PHE A 386 -17.72 13.22 -11.26
N GLN A 387 -18.73 12.55 -11.84
CA GLN A 387 -19.15 12.81 -13.20
C GLN A 387 -19.47 14.31 -13.40
N GLN A 388 -19.02 14.86 -14.52
CA GLN A 388 -19.23 16.26 -14.94
C GLN A 388 -18.54 17.31 -14.06
N LEU A 389 -17.65 16.92 -13.14
CA LEU A 389 -16.87 17.86 -12.31
C LEU A 389 -15.47 18.16 -12.89
N GLY A 390 -15.03 17.38 -13.87
CA GLY A 390 -13.74 17.52 -14.51
C GLY A 390 -13.70 18.62 -15.57
N GLN A 391 -12.52 19.20 -15.76
CA GLN A 391 -12.28 20.19 -16.81
C GLN A 391 -12.27 19.56 -18.20
N GLU A 392 -12.74 20.32 -19.19
CA GLU A 392 -12.66 19.95 -20.61
C GLU A 392 -11.23 20.05 -21.17
N SER A 393 -11.05 19.57 -22.40
CA SER A 393 -9.77 19.70 -23.11
C SER A 393 -9.44 21.16 -23.42
N THR A 394 -8.15 21.51 -23.34
CA THR A 394 -7.64 22.81 -23.77
C THR A 394 -6.44 22.60 -24.70
N ASN A 395 -5.87 23.68 -25.23
CA ASN A 395 -4.65 23.62 -26.06
C ASN A 395 -3.46 22.99 -25.32
N ASP A 396 -3.46 23.01 -23.98
CA ASP A 396 -2.36 22.52 -23.15
C ASP A 396 -2.47 21.02 -22.79
N GLY A 397 -3.54 20.34 -23.22
CA GLY A 397 -3.69 18.90 -23.04
C GLY A 397 -5.15 18.42 -22.95
N PRO A 398 -5.36 17.10 -22.84
CA PRO A 398 -6.70 16.53 -22.79
C PRO A 398 -7.48 16.98 -21.55
N GLY A 399 -8.81 16.85 -21.63
CA GLY A 399 -9.70 17.03 -20.48
C GLY A 399 -9.58 15.89 -19.48
N PHE A 400 -10.38 15.93 -18.41
CA PHE A 400 -10.45 14.82 -17.48
C PHE A 400 -11.08 13.59 -18.15
N GLN A 401 -10.32 12.50 -18.21
CA GLN A 401 -10.69 11.28 -18.95
C GLN A 401 -12.07 10.74 -18.57
N ASP A 402 -12.35 10.67 -17.27
CA ASP A 402 -13.56 9.99 -16.76
C ASP A 402 -14.74 10.95 -16.57
N ASN A 403 -14.68 12.15 -17.15
CA ASN A 403 -15.66 13.21 -16.89
C ASN A 403 -17.09 12.80 -17.29
N MET A 404 -17.24 11.95 -18.30
CA MET A 404 -18.53 11.53 -18.86
C MET A 404 -18.89 10.07 -18.55
N LEU A 405 -18.07 9.35 -17.79
CA LEU A 405 -18.36 7.96 -17.45
C LEU A 405 -19.39 7.91 -16.32
N ASP A 406 -20.46 7.11 -16.46
CA ASP A 406 -21.39 6.84 -15.36
C ASP A 406 -20.75 5.93 -14.29
N THR A 407 -19.84 5.06 -14.72
CA THR A 407 -19.12 4.09 -13.88
C THR A 407 -17.65 4.14 -14.21
N LEU A 408 -16.83 4.32 -13.18
CA LEU A 408 -15.38 4.23 -13.26
C LEU A 408 -14.98 2.77 -13.49
N LEU A 409 -14.04 2.57 -14.42
CA LEU A 409 -13.56 1.25 -14.85
C LEU A 409 -12.21 0.99 -14.20
N MET A 410 -12.23 0.67 -12.91
CA MET A 410 -11.05 0.60 -12.06
C MET A 410 -10.09 -0.52 -12.48
N ALA A 411 -8.81 -0.20 -12.48
CA ALA A 411 -7.74 -1.10 -12.83
C ALA A 411 -6.49 -0.88 -11.98
N ASP A 412 -5.63 -1.90 -11.90
CA ASP A 412 -4.32 -1.81 -11.25
C ASP A 412 -3.47 -0.68 -11.87
N CYS A 413 -2.90 0.20 -11.05
CA CYS A 413 -2.04 1.29 -11.52
C CYS A 413 -0.75 0.81 -12.22
N GLY A 414 -0.39 -0.47 -12.09
CA GLY A 414 0.66 -1.09 -12.91
C GLY A 414 0.42 -0.97 -14.41
N PHE A 415 -0.84 -0.87 -14.87
CA PHE A 415 -1.18 -0.69 -16.29
C PHE A 415 -0.79 0.67 -16.87
N ILE A 416 -0.60 1.67 -16.01
CA ILE A 416 -0.12 3.02 -16.39
C ILE A 416 1.34 3.22 -15.98
N ASN A 417 2.06 2.12 -15.70
CA ASN A 417 3.43 2.08 -15.19
C ASN A 417 3.65 2.81 -13.85
N GLU A 418 2.58 3.08 -13.10
CA GLU A 418 2.65 3.58 -11.73
C GLU A 418 2.73 2.39 -10.74
N SER A 419 3.69 1.50 -11.00
CA SER A 419 3.91 0.29 -10.21
C SER A 419 4.56 0.60 -8.86
N ILE A 420 5.15 1.79 -8.69
CA ILE A 420 5.54 2.38 -7.41
C ILE A 420 4.65 3.62 -7.26
N PRO A 421 3.82 3.74 -6.20
CA PRO A 421 2.80 4.77 -6.12
C PRO A 421 3.39 6.12 -5.67
N ILE A 422 4.15 6.76 -6.55
CA ILE A 422 4.89 8.00 -6.28
C ILE A 422 4.00 9.22 -6.44
N TYR A 423 3.15 9.24 -7.47
CA TYR A 423 2.31 10.38 -7.84
C TYR A 423 1.41 10.89 -6.69
N PRO A 424 0.75 10.03 -5.87
CA PRO A 424 0.08 10.47 -4.66
C PRO A 424 1.00 11.26 -3.71
N LEU A 425 2.27 10.90 -3.59
CA LEU A 425 3.22 11.56 -2.69
C LEU A 425 3.88 12.80 -3.32
N LEU A 426 3.69 13.05 -4.61
CA LEU A 426 4.18 14.25 -5.31
C LEU A 426 3.21 15.44 -5.25
N GLN A 427 2.07 15.30 -4.58
CA GLN A 427 1.12 16.40 -4.43
C GLN A 427 1.73 17.50 -3.54
N PRO A 428 1.96 18.73 -4.06
CA PRO A 428 2.58 19.83 -3.28
C PRO A 428 1.87 20.11 -1.95
N GLU A 429 0.56 19.89 -1.95
CA GLU A 429 -0.34 20.05 -0.81
C GLU A 429 0.05 19.17 0.38
N ARG A 430 0.67 18.00 0.12
CA ARG A 430 1.11 17.04 1.13
C ARG A 430 2.47 17.40 1.74
N LYS A 431 3.21 18.36 1.15
CA LYS A 431 4.53 18.83 1.62
C LYS A 431 5.48 17.70 2.00
N ILE A 432 5.63 16.70 1.12
CA ILE A 432 6.53 15.57 1.34
C ILE A 432 7.97 16.04 1.10
N ASP A 433 8.86 15.79 2.06
CA ASP A 433 10.30 16.10 1.93
C ASP A 433 11.08 14.91 1.36
N ALA A 434 10.66 13.69 1.70
CA ALA A 434 11.29 12.48 1.21
C ALA A 434 10.30 11.32 1.02
N ILE A 435 10.52 10.56 -0.05
CA ILE A 435 9.74 9.37 -0.39
C ILE A 435 10.66 8.16 -0.32
N ILE A 436 10.29 7.17 0.51
CA ILE A 436 10.93 5.86 0.50
C ILE A 436 10.18 4.97 -0.50
N ALA A 437 10.78 4.76 -1.66
CA ALA A 437 10.21 4.01 -2.77
C ALA A 437 10.70 2.55 -2.73
N VAL A 438 9.82 1.64 -2.30
CA VAL A 438 10.10 0.20 -2.26
C VAL A 438 9.65 -0.42 -3.57
N ASP A 439 10.58 -1.00 -4.31
CA ASP A 439 10.34 -1.52 -5.65
C ASP A 439 10.47 -3.05 -5.70
N ALA A 440 9.33 -3.72 -5.83
CA ALA A 440 9.18 -5.15 -6.01
C ALA A 440 8.77 -5.51 -7.44
N SER A 441 8.94 -4.62 -8.41
CA SER A 441 8.67 -4.89 -9.83
C SER A 441 9.48 -6.09 -10.34
N SER A 442 9.00 -6.71 -11.42
CA SER A 442 9.60 -7.91 -12.03
C SER A 442 10.05 -7.60 -13.47
N ASP A 443 10.66 -6.43 -13.66
CA ASP A 443 10.90 -5.85 -14.99
C ASP A 443 12.16 -6.41 -15.68
N GLY A 444 13.08 -6.99 -14.92
CA GLY A 444 14.32 -7.57 -15.42
C GLY A 444 14.08 -8.80 -16.30
N LYS A 445 14.54 -8.75 -17.55
CA LYS A 445 14.42 -9.83 -18.55
C LYS A 445 15.75 -10.51 -18.89
N ASN A 446 16.79 -10.26 -18.09
CA ASN A 446 18.12 -10.80 -18.33
C ASN A 446 18.19 -12.32 -18.05
N THR A 447 19.12 -13.02 -18.70
CA THR A 447 19.39 -14.44 -18.43
C THR A 447 20.16 -14.67 -17.13
N ASP A 448 20.88 -13.65 -16.62
CA ASP A 448 21.51 -13.68 -15.30
C ASP A 448 20.42 -13.82 -14.21
N PRO A 449 20.42 -14.89 -13.41
CA PRO A 449 19.43 -15.10 -12.35
C PRO A 449 19.35 -13.97 -11.31
N THR A 450 20.44 -13.22 -11.12
CA THR A 450 20.50 -12.08 -10.20
C THR A 450 19.84 -10.81 -10.76
N LEU A 451 19.46 -10.84 -12.03
CA LEU A 451 18.81 -9.76 -12.77
C LEU A 451 17.46 -10.17 -13.36
N LEU A 452 17.21 -11.46 -13.52
CA LEU A 452 15.94 -12.00 -13.97
C LEU A 452 14.85 -11.71 -12.94
N ARG A 453 13.76 -11.05 -13.37
CA ARG A 453 12.58 -10.71 -12.55
C ARG A 453 12.88 -9.86 -11.31
N TYR A 454 14.01 -9.17 -11.32
CA TYR A 454 14.30 -8.08 -10.40
C TYR A 454 13.96 -6.72 -11.05
N PRO A 455 13.71 -5.67 -10.26
CA PRO A 455 13.57 -4.31 -10.77
C PRO A 455 14.75 -3.88 -11.64
N ASN A 456 14.48 -3.10 -12.68
CA ASN A 456 15.51 -2.49 -13.54
C ASN A 456 15.39 -0.95 -13.62
N GLY A 457 14.53 -0.36 -12.78
CA GLY A 457 14.23 1.08 -12.75
C GLY A 457 13.10 1.54 -13.67
N THR A 458 12.43 0.63 -14.41
CA THR A 458 11.34 1.00 -15.33
C THR A 458 10.20 1.72 -14.62
N ALA A 459 9.71 1.18 -13.49
CA ALA A 459 8.65 1.81 -12.72
C ALA A 459 9.03 3.23 -12.25
N LEU A 460 10.21 3.39 -11.64
CA LEU A 460 10.67 4.69 -11.13
C LEU A 460 10.86 5.72 -12.25
N TYR A 461 11.45 5.32 -13.38
CA TYR A 461 11.64 6.18 -14.53
C TYR A 461 10.32 6.55 -15.23
N SER A 462 9.32 5.66 -15.18
CA SER A 462 7.99 5.93 -15.75
C SER A 462 7.26 7.02 -14.97
N SER A 463 7.27 6.96 -13.63
CA SER A 463 6.73 8.04 -12.79
C SER A 463 7.45 9.37 -13.04
N TYR A 464 8.79 9.35 -13.19
CA TYR A 464 9.54 10.55 -13.58
C TYR A 464 9.16 11.07 -14.96
N SER A 465 9.03 10.20 -15.96
CA SER A 465 8.67 10.61 -17.32
C SER A 465 7.27 11.23 -17.39
N ARG A 466 6.35 10.79 -16.53
CA ARG A 466 5.00 11.37 -16.42
C ARG A 466 5.04 12.83 -15.97
N THR A 467 5.93 13.20 -15.04
CA THR A 467 6.04 14.58 -14.56
C THR A 467 6.55 15.55 -15.64
N LEU A 468 7.21 15.04 -16.68
CA LEU A 468 7.70 15.84 -17.81
C LEU A 468 6.60 16.22 -18.81
N LEU A 469 5.43 15.57 -18.76
CA LEU A 469 4.31 15.89 -19.63
C LEU A 469 3.75 17.28 -19.28
N PRO A 470 3.30 18.10 -20.27
CA PRO A 470 2.80 19.45 -20.05
C PRO A 470 1.75 19.56 -18.94
N LEU A 471 0.83 18.59 -18.86
CA LEU A 471 -0.26 18.56 -17.88
C LEU A 471 0.22 18.37 -16.44
N PHE A 472 1.40 17.78 -16.22
CA PHE A 472 1.94 17.42 -14.89
C PHE A 472 3.13 18.29 -14.45
N ARG A 473 3.45 19.38 -15.17
CA ARG A 473 4.62 20.25 -14.89
C ARG A 473 4.70 20.82 -13.45
N GLY A 474 3.59 20.83 -12.70
CA GLY A 474 3.53 21.25 -11.30
C GLY A 474 3.74 20.12 -10.28
N ARG A 475 4.19 18.94 -10.72
CA ARG A 475 4.46 17.77 -9.86
C ARG A 475 5.93 17.38 -10.04
N TYR A 476 6.80 17.95 -9.21
CA TYR A 476 8.24 17.80 -9.38
C TYR A 476 8.75 16.46 -8.84
N MET A 477 9.67 15.84 -9.57
CA MET A 477 10.39 14.64 -9.16
C MET A 477 11.86 14.82 -9.58
N PRO A 478 12.84 14.40 -8.75
CA PRO A 478 14.24 14.54 -9.13
C PRO A 478 14.55 13.74 -10.39
N LYS A 479 15.58 14.15 -11.13
CA LYS A 479 15.99 13.48 -12.37
C LYS A 479 16.30 12.00 -12.12
N ILE A 480 15.61 11.13 -12.84
CA ILE A 480 15.86 9.69 -12.82
C ILE A 480 16.60 9.27 -14.09
N PRO A 481 17.72 8.53 -13.99
CA PRO A 481 18.39 7.96 -15.15
C PRO A 481 17.45 7.08 -15.97
N ASN A 482 17.61 7.11 -17.28
CA ASN A 482 16.74 6.38 -18.19
C ASN A 482 16.97 4.86 -18.05
N SER A 483 15.88 4.11 -17.81
CA SER A 483 15.89 2.65 -17.69
C SER A 483 15.84 1.94 -19.05
N VAL A 484 15.27 2.58 -20.07
CA VAL A 484 15.09 2.04 -21.42
C VAL A 484 16.43 1.96 -22.18
N ASN A 485 17.31 2.95 -21.99
CA ASN A 485 18.63 2.97 -22.64
C ASN A 485 19.73 2.27 -21.81
N GLY A 486 19.39 1.65 -20.68
CA GLY A 486 20.33 0.97 -19.80
C GLY A 486 21.08 1.85 -18.80
N SER A 487 20.97 3.18 -18.86
CA SER A 487 21.72 4.09 -17.96
C SER A 487 21.46 3.80 -16.48
N PHE A 488 20.22 3.47 -16.12
CA PHE A 488 19.85 3.12 -14.75
C PHE A 488 20.57 1.84 -14.28
N THR A 489 20.64 0.84 -15.15
CA THR A 489 21.28 -0.44 -14.84
C THR A 489 22.79 -0.36 -14.86
N ASP A 490 23.38 0.40 -15.79
CA ASP A 490 24.84 0.56 -15.93
C ASP A 490 25.45 1.25 -14.70
N LEU A 491 24.71 2.19 -14.11
CA LEU A 491 25.09 2.85 -12.85
C LEU A 491 24.87 1.95 -11.61
N GLY A 492 24.20 0.81 -11.79
CA GLY A 492 23.98 -0.20 -10.74
C GLY A 492 22.92 0.17 -9.70
N TYR A 493 22.02 1.11 -9.99
CA TYR A 493 20.99 1.56 -9.04
C TYR A 493 19.94 0.48 -8.72
N HIS A 494 19.74 -0.47 -9.62
CA HIS A 494 18.89 -1.65 -9.41
C HIS A 494 19.45 -2.67 -8.41
N LYS A 495 20.70 -2.52 -7.95
CA LYS A 495 21.38 -3.48 -7.05
C LYS A 495 21.54 -2.98 -5.63
N ARG A 496 21.12 -1.75 -5.32
CA ARG A 496 21.38 -1.11 -4.01
C ARG A 496 20.42 0.03 -3.70
N PRO A 497 20.21 0.34 -2.41
CA PRO A 497 19.59 1.58 -1.99
C PRO A 497 20.25 2.79 -2.63
N THR A 498 19.45 3.72 -3.16
CA THR A 498 19.94 4.91 -3.88
C THR A 498 19.11 6.14 -3.51
N PHE A 499 19.78 7.26 -3.31
CA PHE A 499 19.17 8.56 -3.04
C PHE A 499 19.19 9.38 -4.33
N PHE A 500 18.03 9.89 -4.77
CA PHE A 500 17.90 10.78 -5.92
C PHE A 500 17.38 12.15 -5.47
N GLY A 501 17.94 13.22 -6.01
CA GLY A 501 17.52 14.60 -5.67
C GLY A 501 18.34 15.27 -4.58
N CYS A 502 19.52 14.74 -4.22
CA CYS A 502 20.45 15.47 -3.35
C CYS A 502 20.77 16.83 -3.99
N ASN A 503 20.29 17.93 -3.37
CA ASN A 503 20.34 19.33 -3.84
C ASN A 503 19.25 19.79 -4.84
N ASP A 504 18.21 19.00 -5.09
CA ASP A 504 17.02 19.44 -5.83
C ASP A 504 15.91 19.83 -4.84
N PHE A 505 15.90 21.08 -4.40
CA PHE A 505 14.93 21.58 -3.41
C PHE A 505 13.51 21.80 -3.96
N LYS A 506 13.27 21.51 -5.24
CA LYS A 506 11.92 21.61 -5.84
C LYS A 506 11.11 20.33 -5.71
N ALA A 507 11.77 19.20 -5.44
CA ALA A 507 11.18 17.88 -5.41
C ALA A 507 11.52 17.15 -4.10
N PRO A 508 10.69 16.21 -3.64
CA PRO A 508 11.08 15.35 -2.54
C PRO A 508 12.30 14.52 -2.90
N LEU A 509 13.16 14.28 -1.91
CA LEU A 509 14.24 13.30 -2.01
C LEU A 509 13.62 11.90 -2.22
N ILE A 510 14.07 11.16 -3.24
CA ILE A 510 13.64 9.77 -3.43
C ILE A 510 14.69 8.82 -2.87
N ILE A 511 14.32 8.05 -1.86
CA ILE A 511 15.10 6.97 -1.28
C ILE A 511 14.60 5.66 -1.90
N TYR A 512 15.25 5.23 -2.97
CA TYR A 512 14.88 4.05 -3.73
C TYR A 512 15.45 2.78 -3.12
N LEU A 513 14.59 1.81 -2.82
CA LEU A 513 14.90 0.50 -2.26
C LEU A 513 14.45 -0.60 -3.23
N PRO A 514 15.33 -1.03 -4.17
CA PRO A 514 15.00 -2.12 -5.07
C PRO A 514 15.01 -3.47 -4.36
N ASN A 515 14.07 -4.34 -4.71
CA ASN A 515 14.24 -5.76 -4.54
C ASN A 515 15.50 -6.19 -5.29
N TYR A 516 16.39 -6.92 -4.64
CA TYR A 516 17.61 -7.40 -5.25
C TYR A 516 18.05 -8.67 -4.55
N TYR A 517 18.82 -9.51 -5.25
CA TYR A 517 19.45 -10.69 -4.66
C TYR A 517 20.54 -10.25 -3.66
N ALA A 518 20.14 -9.89 -2.44
CA ALA A 518 21.04 -9.46 -1.38
C ALA A 518 21.45 -10.62 -0.49
N VAL A 519 20.47 -11.38 -0.01
CA VAL A 519 20.66 -12.49 0.94
C VAL A 519 20.00 -13.80 0.49
N GLY A 520 19.22 -13.77 -0.59
CA GLY A 520 18.39 -14.88 -1.04
C GLY A 520 17.52 -14.55 -2.25
N GLU A 521 16.82 -15.57 -2.75
CA GLU A 521 15.98 -15.47 -3.95
C GLU A 521 14.62 -14.83 -3.65
N THR A 522 14.37 -13.67 -4.24
CA THR A 522 13.14 -12.89 -4.04
C THR A 522 12.47 -12.49 -5.36
N ASN A 523 12.95 -12.99 -6.49
CA ASN A 523 12.46 -12.71 -7.85
C ASN A 523 11.33 -13.66 -8.31
N GLN A 524 10.49 -14.11 -7.36
CA GLN A 524 9.34 -14.96 -7.66
C GLN A 524 8.40 -14.26 -8.64
N PRO A 525 7.81 -14.92 -9.66
CA PRO A 525 6.89 -14.29 -10.61
C PRO A 525 5.69 -13.61 -9.94
N THR A 526 5.15 -12.54 -10.55
CA THR A 526 4.00 -11.79 -10.03
C THR A 526 2.74 -12.66 -9.87
N SER A 527 2.57 -13.68 -10.73
CA SER A 527 1.44 -14.61 -10.68
C SER A 527 1.58 -15.69 -9.61
N GLN A 528 2.71 -15.77 -8.91
CA GLN A 528 2.91 -16.81 -7.90
C GLN A 528 2.09 -16.49 -6.64
N THR A 529 1.20 -17.41 -6.27
CA THR A 529 0.31 -17.28 -5.11
C THR A 529 0.74 -18.16 -3.92
N THR A 530 1.60 -19.15 -4.18
CA THR A 530 2.03 -20.16 -3.21
C THR A 530 3.54 -20.09 -2.96
N TYR A 531 3.93 -20.04 -1.69
CA TYR A 531 5.30 -19.84 -1.21
C TYR A 531 5.67 -20.87 -0.15
N THR A 532 6.73 -21.64 -0.38
CA THR A 532 7.21 -22.59 0.61
C THR A 532 7.75 -21.86 1.87
N PRO A 533 7.51 -22.36 3.10
CA PRO A 533 7.96 -21.71 4.33
C PRO A 533 9.45 -21.27 4.38
N PRO A 534 10.42 -22.04 3.87
CA PRO A 534 11.81 -21.60 3.79
C PRO A 534 12.02 -20.33 2.95
N LYS A 535 11.24 -20.14 1.87
CA LYS A 535 11.28 -18.94 1.01
C LYS A 535 10.67 -17.71 1.68
N MET A 536 9.77 -17.88 2.65
CA MET A 536 9.18 -16.77 3.40
C MET A 536 10.04 -16.34 4.60
N GLN A 537 10.90 -17.22 5.10
CA GLN A 537 11.70 -17.02 6.32
C GLN A 537 13.20 -17.04 6.07
N GLU A 538 13.67 -16.90 4.82
CA GLU A 538 15.09 -17.06 4.49
C GLU A 538 15.95 -16.22 5.44
N LYS A 539 16.50 -16.91 6.45
CA LYS A 539 17.32 -16.28 7.48
C LYS A 539 18.58 -15.84 6.75
N PRO A 540 19.09 -14.62 7.00
CA PRO A 540 20.39 -14.24 6.46
C PRO A 540 21.40 -15.31 6.91
N ARG A 541 21.93 -16.08 5.97
CA ARG A 541 23.14 -16.87 6.21
C ARG A 541 24.24 -15.84 6.40
N ILE A 542 24.54 -15.53 7.67
CA ILE A 542 25.70 -14.72 8.01
C ILE A 542 26.91 -15.53 7.56
N HIS A 543 27.42 -15.23 6.37
CA HIS A 543 28.81 -15.54 6.08
C HIS A 543 29.64 -14.66 6.99
N SER A 544 30.26 -15.28 7.99
CA SER A 544 31.24 -14.66 8.88
C SER A 544 32.42 -14.16 8.04
N GLY A 545 32.35 -12.90 7.62
CA GLY A 545 33.42 -12.18 6.97
C GLY A 545 33.22 -10.68 7.21
N PRO A 546 34.27 -9.92 7.58
CA PRO A 546 34.12 -8.53 7.96
C PRO A 546 33.92 -7.68 6.71
N ARG A 547 32.72 -7.13 6.52
CA ARG A 547 32.53 -5.93 5.69
C ARG A 547 31.83 -4.87 6.52
N VAL A 548 32.64 -4.20 7.31
CA VAL A 548 32.33 -2.90 7.89
C VAL A 548 32.23 -1.91 6.73
N TRP A 549 31.03 -1.41 6.45
CA TRP A 549 30.87 -0.25 5.58
C TRP A 549 31.23 1.00 6.38
N HIS A 550 32.46 1.46 6.23
CA HIS A 550 32.81 2.83 6.59
C HIS A 550 32.30 3.76 5.50
N ALA A 551 31.33 4.61 5.83
CA ALA A 551 31.05 5.81 5.07
C ALA A 551 32.26 6.75 5.21
N ARG A 552 32.81 7.20 4.08
CA ARG A 552 33.53 8.47 4.01
C ARG A 552 32.61 9.49 3.40
#